data_AF-A0A8J6N373-F1
#
_entry.id   AF-A0A8J6N373-F1
#
_cell.length_a   1.000
_cell.length_b   1.000
_cell.length_c   1.000
_cell.angle_alpha   90.00
_cell.angle_beta   90.00
_cell.angle_gamma   90.00
#
_symmetry.space_group_name_H-M   'P 1'
#
loop_
_entity.id
_entity.type
_entity.pdbx_description
1 polymer ?
#
loop_
_entity_poly.entity_id
_entity_poly.type
_entity_poly.pdbx_seq_one_letter_code
_entity_poly.pdbx_strand_id
1 'polypeptide(L)'
;MNNDARVLLWGSVIGAVTWLEDREVGVFQYAPNFLGSGIKLAPLMMPLGEFPYEFPALARNTFKGLPGLIADSLPDKFGNAIIDAWLASQGRTAASFHPVERLCYIGSRGMGALEFEPATLGPPTSTNAVEVGKLVDLANQILDERA
;
A
#
# COMPACT_ATOMS: atom_id res chain seq x y z
N MET A 1 8.48 -3.78 -13.38
CA MET A 1 7.55 -3.44 -12.28
C MET A 1 7.86 -4.36 -11.13
N ASN A 2 7.82 -3.86 -9.90
CA ASN A 2 8.11 -4.68 -8.74
C ASN A 2 6.78 -5.22 -8.19
N ASN A 3 6.52 -6.50 -8.43
CA ASN A 3 5.27 -7.14 -8.04
C ASN A 3 5.28 -7.58 -6.58
N ASP A 4 6.43 -7.46 -5.91
CA ASP A 4 6.65 -7.88 -4.55
C ASP A 4 6.88 -6.69 -3.62
N ALA A 5 6.31 -6.75 -2.42
CA ALA A 5 6.65 -5.86 -1.33
C ALA A 5 6.91 -6.66 -0.06
N ARG A 6 8.02 -6.38 0.61
CA ARG A 6 8.21 -6.82 2.00
C ARG A 6 7.28 -6.00 2.87
N VAL A 7 6.68 -6.66 3.85
CA VAL A 7 5.82 -6.03 4.85
C VAL A 7 6.59 -6.02 6.16
N LEU A 8 6.70 -4.86 6.77
CA LEU A 8 7.38 -4.66 8.04
C LEU A 8 6.38 -4.18 9.09
N LEU A 9 6.68 -4.46 10.35
CA LEU A 9 6.01 -3.95 11.54
C LEU A 9 7.08 -3.38 12.45
N TRP A 10 7.04 -2.07 12.71
CA TRP A 10 8.06 -1.37 13.53
C TRP A 10 9.49 -1.65 13.05
N GLY A 11 9.73 -1.55 11.74
CA GLY A 11 11.01 -1.86 11.11
C GLY A 11 11.42 -3.34 11.09
N SER A 12 10.61 -4.26 11.63
CA SER A 12 10.89 -5.71 11.58
C SER A 12 10.10 -6.38 10.47
N VAL A 13 10.75 -7.18 9.64
CA VAL A 13 10.09 -7.87 8.52
C VAL A 13 9.18 -8.96 9.05
N ILE A 14 7.89 -8.85 8.72
CA ILE A 14 6.85 -9.79 9.15
C ILE A 14 6.40 -10.73 8.05
N GLY A 15 6.69 -10.40 6.79
CA GLY A 15 6.25 -11.16 5.63
C GLY A 15 6.49 -10.44 4.32
N ALA A 16 5.88 -10.94 3.27
CA ALA A 16 5.87 -10.32 1.95
C ALA A 16 4.50 -10.47 1.30
N VAL A 17 4.15 -9.52 0.43
CA VAL A 17 2.98 -9.57 -0.44
C VAL A 17 3.43 -9.52 -1.90
N THR A 18 2.88 -10.43 -2.71
CA THR A 18 3.14 -10.52 -4.15
C THR A 18 1.84 -10.29 -4.92
N TRP A 19 1.90 -9.50 -5.98
CA TRP A 19 0.80 -9.28 -6.91
C TRP A 19 0.85 -10.29 -8.06
N LEU A 20 -0.20 -11.10 -8.19
CA LEU A 20 -0.41 -12.00 -9.31
C LEU A 20 -1.27 -11.31 -10.37
N GLU A 21 -0.65 -10.84 -11.45
CA GLU A 21 -1.31 -10.05 -12.50
C GLU A 21 -2.40 -10.82 -13.26
N ASP A 22 -2.17 -12.10 -13.53
CA ASP A 22 -3.09 -12.98 -14.25
C ASP A 22 -4.43 -13.18 -13.51
N ARG A 23 -4.38 -13.15 -12.18
CA ARG A 23 -5.54 -13.35 -11.30
C ARG A 23 -6.08 -12.04 -10.72
N GLU A 24 -5.30 -10.97 -10.80
CA GLU A 24 -5.50 -9.70 -10.11
C GLU A 24 -5.70 -9.89 -8.59
N VAL A 25 -4.80 -10.65 -7.97
CA VAL A 25 -4.85 -11.01 -6.55
C VAL A 25 -3.49 -10.81 -5.88
N GLY A 26 -3.52 -10.23 -4.68
CA GLY A 26 -2.39 -10.17 -3.78
C GLY A 26 -2.32 -11.41 -2.89
N VAL A 27 -1.13 -12.00 -2.81
CA VAL A 27 -0.84 -13.15 -1.96
C VAL A 27 0.14 -12.71 -0.88
N PHE A 28 -0.22 -12.87 0.39
CA PHE A 28 0.63 -12.53 1.52
C PHE A 28 1.18 -13.79 2.20
N GLN A 29 2.46 -13.81 2.54
CA GLN A 29 3.06 -14.87 3.34
C GLN A 29 3.83 -14.29 4.52
N TYR A 30 3.63 -14.86 5.70
CA TYR A 30 4.42 -14.53 6.89
C TYR A 30 5.87 -14.97 6.72
N ALA A 31 6.79 -14.17 7.24
CA ALA A 31 8.20 -14.52 7.29
C ALA A 31 8.42 -15.63 8.35
N PRO A 32 9.25 -16.66 8.08
CA PRO A 32 9.44 -17.77 9.01
C PRO A 32 9.91 -17.35 10.41
N ASN A 33 10.76 -16.32 10.49
CA ASN A 33 11.23 -15.75 11.76
C ASN A 33 10.13 -15.03 12.55
N PHE A 34 9.07 -14.56 11.89
CA PHE A 34 7.95 -13.86 12.54
C PHE A 34 6.93 -14.83 13.15
N LEU A 35 6.85 -16.07 12.66
CA LEU A 35 5.88 -17.08 13.13
C LEU A 35 6.03 -17.38 14.64
N GLY A 36 7.26 -17.31 15.16
CA GLY A 36 7.54 -17.50 16.59
C GLY A 36 7.28 -16.28 17.48
N SER A 37 6.87 -15.14 16.92
CA SER A 37 6.73 -13.88 17.68
C SER A 37 5.55 -13.87 18.66
N GLY A 38 4.52 -14.68 18.40
CA GLY A 38 3.25 -14.63 19.13
C GLY A 38 2.36 -13.42 18.77
N ILE A 39 2.82 -12.50 17.92
CA ILE A 39 2.07 -11.32 17.49
C ILE A 39 1.12 -11.71 16.37
N LYS A 40 -0.19 -11.60 16.62
CA LYS A 40 -1.24 -11.96 15.65
C LYS A 40 -1.91 -10.70 15.10
N LEU A 41 -1.55 -10.33 13.88
CA LEU A 41 -2.05 -9.10 13.23
C LEU A 41 -3.53 -9.19 12.83
N ALA A 42 -3.94 -10.32 12.28
CA ALA A 42 -5.34 -10.59 11.94
C ALA A 42 -5.73 -12.01 12.40
N PRO A 43 -5.86 -12.28 13.72
CA PRO A 43 -5.95 -13.62 14.28
C PRO A 43 -7.08 -14.49 13.72
N LEU A 44 -8.17 -13.88 13.29
CA LEU A 44 -9.36 -14.57 12.78
C LEU A 44 -9.24 -14.96 11.31
N MET A 45 -8.64 -14.09 10.49
CA MET A 45 -8.62 -14.26 9.03
C MET A 45 -7.26 -14.74 8.53
N MET A 46 -6.18 -14.29 9.16
CA MET A 46 -4.79 -14.59 8.81
C MET A 46 -4.01 -14.94 10.08
N PRO A 47 -4.32 -16.06 10.77
CA PRO A 47 -3.53 -16.52 11.90
C PRO A 47 -2.06 -16.75 11.49
N LEU A 48 -1.14 -16.79 12.45
CA LEU A 48 0.26 -17.11 12.14
C LEU A 48 0.34 -18.52 11.54
N GLY A 49 0.95 -18.64 10.35
CA GLY A 49 1.06 -19.89 9.62
C GLY A 49 2.06 -19.80 8.48
N GLU A 50 2.59 -20.95 8.07
CA GLU A 50 3.63 -21.05 7.04
C GLU A 50 3.08 -20.86 5.62
N PHE A 51 1.79 -21.13 5.42
CA PHE A 51 1.17 -21.07 4.10
C PHE A 51 0.75 -19.65 3.71
N PRO A 52 0.82 -19.30 2.41
CA PRO A 52 0.35 -18.02 1.93
C PRO A 52 -1.17 -17.83 2.09
N TYR A 53 -1.57 -16.58 2.28
CA TYR A 53 -2.94 -16.12 2.39
C TYR A 53 -3.34 -15.32 1.14
N GLU A 54 -4.46 -15.70 0.54
CA GLU A 54 -5.12 -14.97 -0.54
C GLU A 54 -6.64 -15.00 -0.33
N PHE A 55 -7.32 -13.95 -0.80
CA PHE A 55 -8.76 -13.81 -0.59
C PHE A 55 -9.46 -13.34 -1.88
N PRO A 56 -9.50 -14.17 -2.94
CA PRO A 56 -10.04 -13.79 -4.24
C PRO A 56 -11.54 -13.44 -4.22
N ALA A 57 -12.27 -13.88 -3.19
CA ALA A 57 -13.70 -13.61 -3.01
C ALA A 57 -14.01 -12.23 -2.38
N LEU A 58 -13.00 -11.49 -1.91
CA LEU A 58 -13.22 -10.15 -1.35
C LEU A 58 -13.64 -9.15 -2.45
N ALA A 59 -14.46 -8.17 -2.06
CA ALA A 59 -14.94 -7.14 -2.98
C ALA A 59 -13.76 -6.34 -3.56
N ARG A 60 -13.49 -6.52 -4.85
CA ARG A 60 -12.36 -5.86 -5.55
C ARG A 60 -12.37 -4.34 -5.44
N ASN A 61 -13.55 -3.72 -5.44
CA ASN A 61 -13.66 -2.27 -5.31
C ASN A 61 -13.12 -1.73 -3.98
N THR A 62 -13.23 -2.53 -2.91
CA THR A 62 -12.82 -2.17 -1.55
C THR A 62 -11.39 -2.62 -1.27
N PHE A 63 -11.08 -3.90 -1.51
CA PHE A 63 -9.80 -4.50 -1.11
C PHE A 63 -8.73 -4.48 -2.20
N LYS A 64 -9.11 -4.10 -3.42
CA LYS A 64 -8.21 -4.05 -4.59
C LYS A 64 -7.49 -5.39 -4.83
N GLY A 65 -8.13 -6.52 -4.50
CA GLY A 65 -7.54 -7.85 -4.66
C GLY A 65 -6.51 -8.24 -3.59
N LEU A 66 -6.24 -7.37 -2.60
CA LEU A 66 -5.32 -7.67 -1.49
C LEU A 66 -6.04 -8.34 -0.31
N PRO A 67 -5.31 -9.09 0.54
CA PRO A 67 -5.80 -9.48 1.86
C PRO A 67 -6.22 -8.26 2.69
N GLY A 68 -7.26 -8.41 3.52
CA GLY A 68 -7.83 -7.30 4.30
C GLY A 68 -6.81 -6.54 5.15
N LEU A 69 -5.93 -7.26 5.85
CA LEU A 69 -4.85 -6.69 6.66
C LEU A 69 -3.94 -5.76 5.84
N ILE A 70 -3.65 -6.15 4.60
CA ILE A 70 -2.74 -5.42 3.72
C ILE A 70 -3.48 -4.27 3.03
N ALA A 71 -4.72 -4.49 2.63
CA ALA A 71 -5.58 -3.47 2.01
C ALA A 71 -5.85 -2.28 2.94
N ASP A 72 -5.83 -2.46 4.26
CA ASP A 72 -6.09 -1.41 5.24
C ASP A 72 -5.04 -0.28 5.21
N SER A 73 -3.86 -0.56 4.67
CA SER A 73 -2.82 0.45 4.44
C SER A 73 -3.01 1.26 3.17
N LEU A 74 -3.95 0.90 2.30
CA LEU A 74 -4.25 1.65 1.09
C LEU A 74 -4.88 3.00 1.44
N PRO A 75 -4.63 4.04 0.62
CA PRO A 75 -5.24 5.34 0.85
C PRO A 75 -6.74 5.30 0.59
N ASP A 76 -7.46 6.23 1.21
CA ASP A 76 -8.88 6.44 0.97
C ASP A 76 -9.17 7.00 -0.44
N LYS A 77 -10.44 7.30 -0.73
CA LYS A 77 -10.83 7.83 -2.05
C LYS A 77 -10.14 9.16 -2.39
N PHE A 78 -9.87 10.02 -1.41
CA PHE A 78 -9.20 11.30 -1.66
C PHE A 78 -7.69 11.12 -1.84
N GLY A 79 -7.05 10.33 -0.98
CA GLY A 79 -5.63 9.98 -1.12
C GLY A 79 -5.33 9.28 -2.45
N ASN A 80 -6.23 8.40 -2.92
CA ASN A 80 -6.09 7.82 -4.26
C ASN A 80 -6.12 8.89 -5.36
N ALA A 81 -7.00 9.89 -5.28
CA ALA A 81 -7.05 10.96 -6.27
C ALA A 81 -5.77 11.82 -6.29
N ILE A 82 -5.17 12.08 -5.12
CA ILE A 82 -3.86 12.76 -5.05
C ILE A 82 -2.77 11.93 -5.74
N ILE A 83 -2.72 10.62 -5.49
CA ILE A 83 -1.75 9.72 -6.11
C ILE A 83 -1.95 9.66 -7.62
N ASP A 84 -3.20 9.57 -8.06
CA ASP A 84 -3.52 9.47 -9.48
C ASP A 84 -3.17 10.79 -10.22
N ALA A 85 -3.41 11.96 -9.62
CA ALA A 85 -2.96 13.25 -10.16
C ALA A 85 -1.42 13.35 -10.22
N TRP A 86 -0.72 12.87 -9.18
CA TRP A 86 0.74 12.80 -9.19
C TRP A 86 1.26 11.86 -10.30
N LEU A 87 0.68 10.67 -10.45
CA LEU A 87 1.03 9.73 -11.54
C LEU A 87 0.83 10.35 -12.91
N ALA A 88 -0.30 11.05 -13.11
CA ALA A 88 -0.58 11.76 -14.36
C ALA A 88 0.49 12.83 -14.66
N SER A 89 0.95 13.58 -13.64
CA SER A 89 2.04 14.55 -13.78
C SER A 89 3.38 13.90 -14.21
N GLN A 90 3.56 12.61 -13.92
CA GLN A 90 4.72 11.82 -14.33
C GLN A 90 4.50 11.09 -15.67
N GLY A 91 3.41 11.36 -16.39
CA GLY A 91 3.06 10.70 -17.64
C GLY A 91 2.58 9.24 -17.47
N ARG A 92 2.21 8.83 -16.25
CA ARG A 92 1.70 7.49 -15.96
C ARG A 92 0.18 7.49 -15.81
N THR A 93 -0.46 6.38 -16.18
CA THR A 93 -1.91 6.20 -15.98
C THR A 93 -2.19 5.53 -14.63
N ALA A 94 -3.33 5.83 -14.01
CA ALA A 94 -3.75 5.19 -12.76
C ALA A 94 -3.89 3.66 -12.89
N ALA A 95 -4.27 3.17 -14.07
CA ALA A 95 -4.36 1.74 -14.38
C ALA A 95 -2.98 1.03 -14.38
N SER A 96 -1.90 1.76 -14.62
CA SER A 96 -0.53 1.22 -14.57
C SER A 96 -0.01 0.98 -13.15
N PHE A 97 -0.79 1.31 -12.12
CA PHE A 97 -0.34 1.37 -10.74
C PHE A 97 -1.12 0.37 -9.88
N HIS A 98 -0.62 -0.87 -9.89
CA HIS A 98 -1.27 -1.98 -9.20
C HIS A 98 -1.14 -1.84 -7.67
N PRO A 99 -1.97 -2.57 -6.89
CA PRO A 99 -2.10 -2.34 -5.45
C PRO A 99 -0.80 -2.49 -4.66
N VAL A 100 0.06 -3.46 -5.00
CA VAL A 100 1.36 -3.63 -4.33
C VAL A 100 2.32 -2.48 -4.63
N GLU A 101 2.33 -1.95 -5.86
CA GLU A 101 3.10 -0.75 -6.18
C GLU A 101 2.62 0.46 -5.36
N ARG A 102 1.30 0.55 -5.13
CA ARG A 102 0.70 1.59 -4.28
C ARG A 102 1.14 1.48 -2.82
N LEU A 103 1.28 0.27 -2.30
CA LEU A 103 1.87 0.04 -0.97
C LEU A 103 3.34 0.50 -0.92
N CYS A 104 4.15 0.16 -1.93
CA CYS A 104 5.53 0.63 -2.05
C CYS A 104 5.65 2.16 -2.12
N TYR A 105 4.71 2.84 -2.77
CA TYR A 105 4.69 4.31 -2.79
C TYR A 105 4.36 4.92 -1.44
N ILE A 106 3.44 4.30 -0.69
CA ILE A 106 3.15 4.70 0.70
C ILE A 106 4.41 4.49 1.56
N GLY A 107 5.06 3.34 1.41
CA GLY A 107 6.28 2.99 2.12
C GLY A 107 6.04 2.93 3.62
N SER A 108 6.77 3.76 4.38
CA SER A 108 6.63 3.89 5.84
C SER A 108 5.72 5.04 6.29
N ARG A 109 5.00 5.67 5.36
CA ARG A 109 4.13 6.84 5.63
C ARG A 109 2.64 6.46 5.74
N GLY A 110 2.34 5.17 5.72
CA GLY A 110 0.98 4.64 5.82
C GLY A 110 0.39 4.87 7.21
N MET A 111 -0.94 4.84 7.29
CA MET A 111 -1.61 4.81 8.58
C MET A 111 -1.33 3.46 9.28
N GLY A 112 -1.16 3.50 10.60
CA GLY A 112 -0.90 2.30 11.39
C GLY A 112 0.59 2.00 11.53
N ALA A 113 0.92 0.72 11.68
CA ALA A 113 2.28 0.26 11.99
C ALA A 113 2.92 -0.56 10.86
N LEU A 114 2.18 -0.81 9.77
CA LEU A 114 2.71 -1.54 8.63
C LEU A 114 3.51 -0.61 7.72
N GLU A 115 4.66 -1.10 7.29
CA GLU A 115 5.54 -0.42 6.35
C GLU A 115 5.83 -1.36 5.17
N PHE A 116 6.08 -0.79 3.99
CA PHE A 116 6.25 -1.57 2.75
C PHE A 116 7.57 -1.23 2.05
N GLU A 117 8.33 -2.26 1.69
CA GLU A 117 9.61 -2.13 0.99
C GLU A 117 9.62 -2.89 -0.35
N PRO A 118 10.27 -2.36 -1.40
CA PRO A 118 11.05 -1.13 -1.42
C PRO A 118 10.15 0.12 -1.43
N ALA A 119 10.46 1.10 -0.59
CA ALA A 119 9.75 2.37 -0.62
C ALA A 119 10.11 3.13 -1.91
N THR A 120 9.11 3.49 -2.72
CA THR A 120 9.31 4.25 -3.96
C THR A 120 9.85 5.65 -3.67
N LEU A 121 9.38 6.24 -2.58
CA LEU A 121 9.85 7.51 -2.06
C LEU A 121 10.67 7.23 -0.79
N GLY A 122 11.94 7.61 -0.80
CA GLY A 122 12.79 7.55 0.39
C GLY A 122 12.32 8.51 1.48
N PRO A 123 12.85 8.37 2.71
CA PRO A 123 12.57 9.33 3.78
C PRO A 123 12.97 10.75 3.33
N PRO A 124 12.20 11.78 3.71
CA PRO A 124 12.54 13.16 3.38
C PRO A 124 13.94 13.45 3.91
N THR A 125 14.83 13.84 3.00
CA THR A 125 16.26 14.08 3.28
C THR A 125 16.50 15.47 3.89
N SER A 126 15.50 16.34 3.84
CA SER A 126 15.55 17.69 4.42
C SER A 126 14.19 18.11 4.98
N THR A 127 14.22 18.90 6.05
CA THR A 127 13.05 19.61 6.55
C THR A 127 12.85 20.86 5.69
N ASN A 128 11.97 20.77 4.69
CA ASN A 128 11.61 21.91 3.87
C ASN A 128 10.44 22.66 4.52
N ALA A 129 10.40 23.99 4.36
CA ALA A 129 9.23 24.76 4.74
C ALA A 129 8.01 24.27 3.95
N VAL A 130 6.88 24.09 4.65
CA VAL A 130 5.64 23.60 4.02
C VAL A 130 5.00 24.74 3.24
N GLU A 131 4.96 24.60 1.92
CA GLU A 131 4.32 25.55 0.99
C GLU A 131 2.79 25.36 1.00
N VAL A 132 2.12 25.92 2.02
CA VAL A 132 0.67 25.76 2.22
C VAL A 132 -0.15 26.20 0.99
N GLY A 133 0.27 27.26 0.30
CA GLY A 133 -0.40 27.74 -0.92
C GLY A 133 -0.46 26.66 -2.01
N LYS A 134 0.66 25.97 -2.26
CA LYS A 134 0.72 24.88 -3.26
C LYS A 134 -0.16 23.69 -2.88
N LEU A 135 -0.30 23.41 -1.58
CA LEU A 135 -1.20 22.35 -1.10
C LEU A 135 -2.66 22.71 -1.35
N VAL A 136 -3.03 23.98 -1.17
CA VAL A 136 -4.38 24.48 -1.47
C VAL A 136 -4.66 24.43 -2.96
N ASP A 137 -3.72 24.88 -3.80
CA ASP A 137 -3.86 24.85 -5.25
C ASP A 137 -4.08 23.41 -5.77
N LEU A 138 -3.28 22.46 -5.29
CA LEU A 138 -3.43 21.04 -5.62
C LEU A 138 -4.78 20.47 -5.15
N ALA A 139 -5.19 20.80 -3.92
CA ALA A 139 -6.46 20.32 -3.39
C ALA A 139 -7.64 20.84 -4.22
N ASN A 140 -7.64 22.12 -4.60
CA ASN A 140 -8.66 22.71 -5.45
C ASN A 140 -8.68 22.06 -6.84
N GLN A 141 -7.52 21.85 -7.46
CA GLN A 141 -7.44 21.17 -8.76
C GLN A 141 -8.09 19.77 -8.72
N ILE A 142 -7.79 18.99 -7.68
CA ILE A 142 -8.36 17.64 -7.51
C ILE A 142 -9.88 17.67 -7.25
N LEU A 143 -10.37 18.71 -6.56
CA LEU A 143 -11.79 18.89 -6.30
C LEU A 143 -12.54 19.33 -7.57
N ASP A 144 -11.97 20.21 -8.37
CA ASP A 144 -12.56 20.71 -9.61
C ASP A 144 -12.62 19.63 -10.69
N GLU A 145 -11.63 18.73 -10.76
CA GLU A 145 -11.65 17.56 -11.67
C GLU A 145 -12.74 16.53 -11.32
N ARG A 146 -13.38 16.64 -10.15
CA ARG A 146 -14.51 15.78 -9.73
C ARG A 146 -15.89 16.35 -10.04
N ALA A 147 -15.98 17.61 -10.46
CA ALA A 147 -17.23 18.34 -10.70
C ALA A 147 -17.87 18.01 -12.06
#